data_AF-A0A3C1Q7U6-F1
#
_entry.id   AF-A0A3C1Q7U6-F1
#
_cell.length_a   1.000
_cell.length_b   1.000
_cell.length_c   1.000
_cell.angle_alpha   90.00
_cell.angle_beta   90.00
_cell.angle_gamma   90.00
#
_symmetry.space_group_name_H-M   'P 1'
#
loop_
_entity.id
_entity.type
_entity.pdbx_description
1 polymer ?
#
loop_
_entity_poly.entity_id
_entity_poly.type
_entity_poly.pdbx_seq_one_letter_code
_entity_poly.pdbx_strand_id
1 'polypeptide(L)'
;SRIYADWGQLDRALDHASRVAQVAAEKGLVDTLPYAYNHLASVLAECGDLSRAEECFKKALAYDADIFLRALNQVGMARCIALQGRLSEAALEAESALDGLGQQSLAYAYCSTIAASLLAHLAEYEKARPMLENAIRVMESCNHSGPVICDAYGILAGVLFAENEPKSACEFSRKHLELAAQMGYIQNLLASSPHLYGPVLKEGIEAGIEVSLVQRILARSGQSWFPLVAELAAHPAPEVRRRSITPLAEIKGSRAFKIMEELLGDPDPSVRHAASTVTASQAIAAAGPPKVETPPLTLLVMGPFRVFCYGQEITAGQWRSTKARDLLAYLAQINEPVAASRILDDLWPDAERDKAATSLHSTFYRLRQALAASANASYAPPREFILHGGKRYHLAPDSYVTDRDRFEELVLRVAGASNMSGEVIECLEEMVDLYRGDYLIDLDYAWVMPEQERLRQMCHNARLRLARFYLEEKQYSKAVEHARALLQMNPLFEEVCCLLMKAYGALDDRRAVQEQYRALAEAMAEELAIAPSRRTRELLYRLCGDVEAQLRQELAGFPELPETPEG
;
A
#
# COMPACT_ATOMS: atom_id res chain seq x y z
N SER A 1 -7.60 13.21 -4.11
CA SER A 1 -6.26 13.76 -3.81
C SER A 1 -5.95 13.66 -2.32
N ARG A 2 -6.71 14.28 -1.41
CA ARG A 2 -6.42 14.31 0.04
C ARG A 2 -6.24 12.93 0.69
N ILE A 3 -7.09 11.95 0.35
CA ILE A 3 -6.97 10.56 0.80
C ILE A 3 -5.62 9.93 0.36
N TYR A 4 -5.19 10.17 -0.88
CA TYR A 4 -3.92 9.64 -1.38
C TYR A 4 -2.72 10.33 -0.75
N ALA A 5 -2.82 11.64 -0.48
CA ALA A 5 -1.79 12.39 0.25
C ALA A 5 -1.64 11.88 1.69
N ASP A 6 -2.74 11.63 2.39
CA ASP A 6 -2.73 11.04 3.74
C ASP A 6 -2.14 9.62 3.76
N TRP A 7 -2.18 8.90 2.62
CA TRP A 7 -1.55 7.59 2.42
C TRP A 7 -0.11 7.65 1.92
N GLY A 8 0.47 8.84 1.75
CA GLY A 8 1.83 9.02 1.23
C GLY A 8 1.99 8.68 -0.26
N GLN A 9 0.89 8.45 -0.99
CA GLN A 9 0.87 8.22 -2.43
C GLN A 9 0.84 9.56 -3.18
N LEU A 10 1.91 10.33 -3.02
CA LEU A 10 1.99 11.73 -3.49
C LEU A 10 1.84 11.85 -5.01
N ASP A 11 2.35 10.89 -5.78
CA ASP A 11 2.21 10.89 -7.25
C ASP A 11 0.74 10.79 -7.70
N ARG A 12 -0.04 9.91 -7.06
CA ARG A 12 -1.49 9.78 -7.32
C ARG A 12 -2.25 10.99 -6.82
N ALA A 13 -1.87 11.52 -5.65
CA ALA A 13 -2.49 12.73 -5.12
C ALA A 13 -2.31 13.91 -6.09
N LEU A 14 -1.11 14.04 -6.68
CA LEU A 14 -0.75 15.09 -7.62
C LEU A 14 -1.48 14.94 -8.95
N ASP A 15 -1.54 13.74 -9.51
CA ASP A 15 -2.28 13.47 -10.76
C ASP A 15 -3.75 13.86 -10.62
N HIS A 16 -4.40 13.40 -9.54
CA HIS A 16 -5.78 13.73 -9.25
C HIS A 16 -6.01 15.23 -9.04
N ALA A 17 -5.15 15.91 -8.27
CA ALA A 17 -5.30 17.34 -8.03
C ALA A 17 -5.09 18.16 -9.31
N SER A 18 -4.12 17.77 -10.14
CA SER A 18 -3.83 18.41 -11.43
C SER A 18 -5.02 18.27 -12.39
N ARG A 19 -5.59 17.06 -12.48
CA ARG A 19 -6.76 16.81 -13.32
C ARG A 19 -7.99 17.60 -12.88
N VAL A 20 -8.24 17.74 -11.59
CA VAL A 20 -9.35 18.54 -11.06
C VAL A 20 -9.19 20.01 -11.43
N ALA A 21 -7.99 20.59 -11.23
CA ALA A 21 -7.71 21.97 -11.60
C ALA A 21 -7.82 22.20 -13.12
N GLN A 22 -7.32 21.26 -13.93
CA GLN A 22 -7.42 21.31 -15.38
C GLN A 22 -8.88 21.28 -15.84
N VAL A 23 -9.67 20.30 -15.37
CA VAL A 23 -11.08 20.17 -15.76
C VAL A 23 -11.89 21.40 -15.34
N ALA A 24 -11.62 21.95 -14.15
CA ALA A 24 -12.28 23.17 -13.68
C ALA A 24 -11.93 24.38 -14.58
N ALA A 25 -10.69 24.46 -15.06
CA ALA A 25 -10.24 25.54 -15.95
C ALA A 25 -10.84 25.38 -17.35
N GLU A 26 -10.81 24.17 -17.92
CA GLU A 26 -11.39 23.87 -19.23
C GLU A 26 -12.90 24.12 -19.29
N LYS A 27 -13.61 23.81 -18.19
CA LYS A 27 -15.06 24.04 -18.07
C LYS A 27 -15.43 25.45 -17.61
N GLY A 28 -14.45 26.32 -17.34
CA GLY A 28 -14.70 27.70 -16.89
C GLY A 28 -15.45 27.79 -15.55
N LEU A 29 -15.22 26.85 -14.62
CA LEU A 29 -15.89 26.80 -13.33
C LEU A 29 -15.28 27.80 -12.34
N VAL A 30 -15.52 29.09 -12.56
CA VAL A 30 -14.90 30.21 -11.84
C VAL A 30 -14.98 30.05 -10.31
N ASP A 31 -16.13 29.64 -9.77
CA ASP A 31 -16.33 29.48 -8.32
C ASP A 31 -15.56 28.29 -7.71
N THR A 32 -15.18 27.31 -8.54
CA THR A 32 -14.48 26.08 -8.09
C THR A 32 -12.96 26.21 -8.24
N LEU A 33 -12.49 27.09 -9.12
CA LEU A 33 -11.08 27.27 -9.43
C LEU A 33 -10.21 27.63 -8.22
N PRO A 34 -10.61 28.55 -7.31
CA PRO A 34 -9.83 28.86 -6.12
C PRO A 34 -9.59 27.63 -5.23
N TYR A 35 -10.60 26.78 -5.06
CA TYR A 35 -10.49 25.53 -4.28
C TYR A 35 -9.61 24.50 -4.99
N ALA A 36 -9.77 24.34 -6.30
CA ALA A 36 -8.98 23.40 -7.09
C ALA A 36 -7.49 23.78 -7.09
N TYR A 37 -7.16 25.06 -7.27
CA TYR A 37 -5.80 25.56 -7.20
C TYR A 37 -5.22 25.48 -5.77
N ASN A 38 -6.00 25.80 -4.73
CA ASN A 38 -5.58 25.61 -3.34
C ASN A 38 -5.16 24.16 -3.05
N HIS A 39 -5.99 23.21 -3.48
CA HIS A 39 -5.72 21.78 -3.30
C HIS A 39 -4.51 21.32 -4.10
N LEU A 40 -4.38 21.74 -5.36
CA LEU A 40 -3.20 21.44 -6.17
C LEU A 40 -1.92 22.02 -5.55
N ALA A 41 -1.97 23.27 -5.10
CA ALA A 41 -0.84 23.93 -4.45
C ALA A 41 -0.41 23.21 -3.17
N SER A 42 -1.37 22.77 -2.35
CA SER A 42 -1.09 22.00 -1.13
C SER A 42 -0.38 20.68 -1.43
N VAL A 43 -0.82 19.93 -2.45
CA VAL A 43 -0.18 18.67 -2.84
C VAL A 43 1.21 18.91 -3.44
N LEU A 44 1.37 19.93 -4.29
CA LEU A 44 2.68 20.31 -4.84
C LEU A 44 3.69 20.67 -3.73
N ALA A 45 3.24 21.39 -2.70
CA ALA A 45 4.05 21.72 -1.54
C ALA A 45 4.48 20.47 -0.76
N GLU A 46 3.60 19.46 -0.62
CA GLU A 46 3.94 18.17 -0.01
C GLU A 46 4.93 17.37 -0.86
N CYS A 47 4.88 17.47 -2.19
CA CYS A 47 5.86 16.88 -3.11
C CYS A 47 7.21 17.64 -3.11
N GLY A 48 7.32 18.79 -2.44
CA GLY A 48 8.52 19.63 -2.43
C GLY A 48 8.67 20.57 -3.64
N ASP A 49 7.68 20.64 -4.53
CA ASP A 49 7.66 21.54 -5.69
C ASP A 49 7.09 22.92 -5.28
N LEU A 50 7.85 23.62 -4.46
CA LEU A 50 7.42 24.84 -3.79
C LEU A 50 7.15 26.00 -4.76
N SER A 51 7.90 26.08 -5.86
CA SER A 51 7.74 27.15 -6.86
C SER A 51 6.41 27.01 -7.61
N ARG A 52 6.05 25.79 -8.04
CA ARG A 52 4.75 25.55 -8.69
C ARG A 52 3.59 25.66 -7.69
N ALA A 53 3.80 25.30 -6.43
CA ALA A 53 2.82 25.52 -5.38
C ALA A 53 2.51 27.02 -5.19
N GLU A 54 3.54 27.88 -5.10
CA GLU A 54 3.39 29.34 -5.02
C GLU A 54 2.63 29.90 -6.23
N GLU A 55 2.95 29.44 -7.45
CA GLU A 55 2.24 29.86 -8.66
C GLU A 55 0.75 29.46 -8.63
N CYS A 56 0.43 28.26 -8.14
CA CYS A 56 -0.96 27.81 -8.01
C CYS A 56 -1.73 28.65 -6.99
N PHE A 57 -1.14 29.04 -5.86
CA PHE A 57 -1.80 29.95 -4.93
C PHE A 57 -2.01 31.34 -5.54
N LYS A 58 -1.05 31.88 -6.31
CA LYS A 58 -1.24 33.14 -7.06
C LYS A 58 -2.39 33.04 -8.05
N LYS A 59 -2.52 31.91 -8.75
CA LYS A 59 -3.68 31.65 -9.64
C LYS A 59 -4.99 31.61 -8.85
N ALA A 60 -5.01 30.97 -7.68
CA ALA A 60 -6.20 30.93 -6.83
C ALA A 60 -6.64 32.33 -6.39
N LEU A 61 -5.68 33.18 -6.00
CA LEU A 61 -5.93 34.56 -5.53
C LEU A 61 -6.34 35.54 -6.64
N ALA A 62 -6.14 35.18 -7.92
CA ALA A 62 -6.57 36.01 -9.05
C ALA A 62 -8.09 35.97 -9.30
N TYR A 63 -8.80 35.02 -8.69
CA TYR A 63 -10.24 34.89 -8.78
C TYR A 63 -10.92 35.57 -7.60
N ASP A 64 -12.14 36.08 -7.82
CA ASP A 64 -12.95 36.55 -6.72
C ASP A 64 -13.45 35.36 -5.89
N ALA A 65 -13.26 35.45 -4.58
CA ALA A 65 -13.53 34.38 -3.64
C ALA A 65 -14.03 34.99 -2.34
N ASP A 66 -14.72 34.18 -1.53
CA ASP A 66 -15.09 34.59 -0.19
C ASP A 66 -13.84 34.90 0.66
N ILE A 67 -14.04 35.73 1.68
CA ILE A 67 -12.95 36.27 2.49
C ILE A 67 -12.13 35.18 3.19
N PHE A 68 -12.75 34.06 3.57
CA PHE A 68 -12.05 32.95 4.19
C PHE A 68 -11.18 32.20 3.19
N LEU A 69 -11.73 31.89 2.01
CA LEU A 69 -10.96 31.20 0.98
C LEU A 69 -9.79 32.04 0.44
N ARG A 70 -9.97 33.36 0.33
CA ARG A 70 -8.89 34.29 0.00
C ARG A 70 -7.78 34.22 1.04
N ALA A 71 -8.13 34.37 2.33
CA ALA A 71 -7.18 34.28 3.43
C ALA A 71 -6.47 32.92 3.47
N LEU A 72 -7.20 31.82 3.28
CA LEU A 72 -6.67 30.45 3.27
C LEU A 72 -5.63 30.24 2.15
N ASN A 73 -5.89 30.77 0.95
CA ASN A 73 -4.92 30.72 -0.14
C ASN A 73 -3.69 31.58 0.13
N GLN A 74 -3.88 32.75 0.73
CA GLN A 74 -2.79 33.67 1.05
C GLN A 74 -1.86 33.13 2.15
N VAL A 75 -2.40 32.57 3.24
CA VAL A 75 -1.57 31.90 4.27
C VAL A 75 -0.92 30.61 3.75
N GLY A 76 -1.59 29.89 2.83
CA GLY A 76 -1.01 28.74 2.12
C GLY A 76 0.20 29.16 1.27
N MET A 77 0.07 30.26 0.53
CA MET A 77 1.16 30.87 -0.23
C MET A 77 2.31 31.31 0.67
N ALA A 78 2.01 32.02 1.76
CA ALA A 78 3.00 32.45 2.73
C ALA A 78 3.82 31.27 3.28
N ARG A 79 3.16 30.15 3.59
CA ARG A 79 3.85 28.91 3.99
C ARG A 79 4.81 28.41 2.91
N CYS A 80 4.42 28.42 1.62
CA CYS A 80 5.31 28.06 0.51
C CYS A 80 6.50 29.02 0.35
N ILE A 81 6.28 30.32 0.54
CA ILE A 81 7.34 31.36 0.53
C ILE A 81 8.34 31.10 1.67
N ALA A 82 7.84 30.79 2.86
CA ALA A 82 8.68 30.45 4.02
C ALA A 82 9.54 29.21 3.77
N LEU A 83 8.97 28.15 3.19
CA LEU A 83 9.69 26.92 2.85
C LEU A 83 10.78 27.15 1.77
N GLN A 84 10.67 28.21 0.98
CA GLN A 84 11.72 28.65 0.04
C GLN A 84 12.79 29.55 0.69
N GLY A 85 12.73 29.77 2.00
CA GLY A 85 13.72 30.55 2.76
C GLY A 85 13.41 32.05 2.87
N ARG A 86 12.27 32.52 2.38
CA ARG A 86 11.85 33.94 2.39
C ARG A 86 10.95 34.25 3.61
N LEU A 87 11.45 33.96 4.82
CA LEU A 87 10.61 33.93 6.02
C LEU A 87 9.99 35.29 6.41
N SER A 88 10.74 36.39 6.31
CA SER A 88 10.21 37.74 6.64
C SER A 88 9.09 38.18 5.69
N GLU A 89 9.22 37.86 4.41
CA GLU A 89 8.17 38.13 3.42
C GLU A 89 6.93 37.28 3.69
N ALA A 90 7.13 35.99 3.99
CA ALA A 90 6.05 35.09 4.34
C ALA A 90 5.26 35.54 5.58
N ALA A 91 5.94 36.04 6.62
CA ALA A 91 5.28 36.53 7.83
C ALA A 91 4.37 37.74 7.54
N LEU A 92 4.88 38.74 6.79
CA LEU A 92 4.09 39.91 6.38
C LEU A 92 2.86 39.51 5.55
N GLU A 93 3.05 38.59 4.59
CA GLU A 93 1.97 38.09 3.75
C GLU A 93 0.91 37.37 4.59
N ALA A 94 1.32 36.52 5.54
CA ALA A 94 0.40 35.79 6.41
C ALA A 94 -0.33 36.68 7.42
N GLU A 95 0.30 37.75 7.93
CA GLU A 95 -0.35 38.74 8.78
C GLU A 95 -1.44 39.49 7.97
N SER A 96 -1.12 39.95 6.76
CA SER A 96 -2.08 40.67 5.90
C SER A 96 -3.28 39.81 5.50
N ALA A 97 -3.10 38.49 5.40
CA ALA A 97 -4.19 37.54 5.11
C ALA A 97 -5.30 37.52 6.18
N LEU A 98 -5.04 38.04 7.38
CA LEU A 98 -6.01 38.10 8.47
C LEU A 98 -6.94 39.31 8.37
N ASP A 99 -6.63 40.27 7.49
CA ASP A 99 -7.40 41.51 7.36
C ASP A 99 -8.84 41.21 6.95
N GLY A 100 -9.78 41.78 7.71
CA GLY A 100 -11.21 41.62 7.50
C GLY A 100 -11.80 40.30 8.04
N LEU A 101 -11.00 39.36 8.54
CA LEU A 101 -11.51 38.20 9.27
C LEU A 101 -11.92 38.59 10.70
N GLY A 102 -13.11 38.14 11.13
CA GLY A 102 -13.57 38.36 12.51
C GLY A 102 -12.75 37.51 13.50
N GLN A 103 -12.16 38.14 14.53
CA GLN A 103 -11.27 37.47 15.50
C GLN A 103 -11.89 36.28 16.25
N GLN A 104 -13.23 36.22 16.35
CA GLN A 104 -13.97 35.12 16.99
C GLN A 104 -14.41 34.02 16.00
N SER A 105 -14.01 34.11 14.73
CA SER A 105 -14.36 33.13 13.70
C SER A 105 -13.36 31.99 13.62
N LEU A 106 -13.84 30.80 13.25
CA LEU A 106 -12.97 29.65 12.92
C LEU A 106 -12.03 29.97 11.76
N ALA A 107 -12.47 30.81 10.81
CA ALA A 107 -11.65 31.30 9.70
C ALA A 107 -10.40 32.05 10.19
N TYR A 108 -10.58 32.98 11.14
CA TYR A 108 -9.47 33.68 11.78
C TYR A 108 -8.58 32.70 12.54
N ALA A 109 -9.15 31.84 13.38
CA ALA A 109 -8.37 30.88 14.18
C ALA A 109 -7.49 29.96 13.30
N TYR A 110 -8.00 29.53 12.15
CA TYR A 110 -7.27 28.70 11.20
C TYR A 110 -6.10 29.45 10.57
N CYS A 111 -6.36 30.64 10.02
CA CYS A 111 -5.35 31.43 9.33
C CYS A 111 -4.31 32.01 10.29
N SER A 112 -4.75 32.45 11.48
CA SER A 112 -3.88 33.03 12.50
C SER A 112 -2.92 32.00 13.09
N THR A 113 -3.28 30.71 13.15
CA THR A 113 -2.36 29.64 13.57
C THR A 113 -1.16 29.53 12.62
N ILE A 114 -1.40 29.63 11.31
CA ILE A 114 -0.32 29.58 10.30
C ILE A 114 0.53 30.85 10.38
N ALA A 115 -0.09 32.03 10.46
CA ALA A 115 0.62 33.30 10.60
C ALA A 115 1.49 33.35 11.88
N ALA A 116 0.91 32.93 13.01
CA ALA A 116 1.62 32.86 14.29
C ALA A 116 2.78 31.87 14.26
N SER A 117 2.66 30.75 13.52
CA SER A 117 3.79 29.84 13.28
C SER A 117 4.96 30.59 12.64
N LEU A 118 4.73 31.33 11.55
CA LEU A 118 5.77 32.07 10.84
C LEU A 118 6.41 33.16 11.71
N LEU A 119 5.61 33.88 12.49
CA LEU A 119 6.09 34.86 13.47
C LEU A 119 6.95 34.22 14.56
N ALA A 120 6.54 33.05 15.07
CA ALA A 120 7.31 32.31 16.06
C ALA A 120 8.69 31.86 15.51
N HIS A 121 8.79 31.56 14.20
CA HIS A 121 10.08 31.28 13.56
C HIS A 121 10.99 32.52 13.46
N LEU A 122 10.41 33.71 13.42
CA LEU A 122 11.13 34.98 13.51
C LEU A 122 11.40 35.44 14.96
N ALA A 123 11.03 34.62 15.95
CA ALA A 123 11.05 34.96 17.37
C ALA A 123 10.20 36.19 17.74
N GLU A 124 9.17 36.52 16.94
CA GLU A 124 8.17 37.55 17.24
C GLU A 124 7.07 36.99 18.18
N TYR A 125 7.48 36.49 19.35
CA TYR A 125 6.60 35.80 20.31
C TYR A 125 5.48 36.68 20.86
N GLU A 126 5.77 37.96 21.09
CA GLU A 126 4.81 38.99 21.54
C GLU A 126 3.57 39.10 20.63
N LYS A 127 3.74 38.82 19.32
CA LYS A 127 2.62 38.76 18.38
C LYS A 127 2.06 37.35 18.23
N ALA A 128 2.91 36.34 18.16
CA ALA A 128 2.50 34.96 17.92
C ALA A 128 1.64 34.39 19.05
N ARG A 129 2.00 34.63 20.32
CA ARG A 129 1.30 34.10 21.49
C ARG A 129 -0.18 34.50 21.56
N PRO A 130 -0.57 35.80 21.54
CA PRO A 130 -1.98 36.16 21.64
C PRO A 130 -2.81 35.64 20.47
N MET A 131 -2.22 35.49 19.28
CA MET A 131 -2.88 34.87 18.12
C MET A 131 -3.16 33.39 18.35
N LEU A 132 -2.21 32.64 18.91
CA LEU A 132 -2.36 31.22 19.23
C LEU A 132 -3.36 31.00 20.36
N GLU A 133 -3.29 31.77 21.44
CA GLU A 133 -4.22 31.69 22.56
C GLU A 133 -5.66 31.98 22.12
N ASN A 134 -5.87 33.01 21.26
CA ASN A 134 -7.17 33.28 20.68
C ASN A 134 -7.65 32.12 19.77
N ALA A 135 -6.77 31.61 18.90
CA ALA A 135 -7.10 30.53 17.98
C ALA A 135 -7.53 29.26 18.74
N ILE A 136 -6.78 28.88 19.77
CA ILE A 136 -7.09 27.74 20.65
C ILE A 136 -8.45 27.96 21.32
N ARG A 137 -8.68 29.12 21.94
CA ARG A 137 -9.95 29.43 22.61
C ARG A 137 -11.14 29.30 21.67
N VAL A 138 -11.04 29.86 20.46
CA VAL A 138 -12.11 29.78 19.44
C VAL A 138 -12.34 28.32 19.03
N MET A 139 -11.28 27.58 18.70
CA MET A 139 -11.38 26.18 18.27
C MET A 139 -11.93 25.27 19.37
N GLU A 140 -11.51 25.43 20.62
CA GLU A 140 -12.04 24.69 21.77
C GLU A 140 -13.53 25.00 22.00
N SER A 141 -13.95 26.27 21.89
CA SER A 141 -15.35 26.67 22.05
C SER A 141 -16.29 26.06 21.00
N CYS A 142 -15.75 25.70 19.83
CA CYS A 142 -16.48 25.04 18.75
C CYS A 142 -16.31 23.50 18.76
N ASN A 143 -15.67 22.92 19.79
CA ASN A 143 -15.29 21.50 19.82
C ASN A 143 -14.51 21.06 18.56
N HIS A 144 -13.73 21.97 17.98
CA HIS A 144 -12.92 21.65 16.81
C HIS A 144 -11.79 20.69 17.21
N SER A 145 -11.73 19.54 16.55
CA SER A 145 -10.67 18.55 16.70
C SER A 145 -10.06 18.33 15.32
N GLY A 146 -8.74 18.49 15.20
CA GLY A 146 -8.04 18.36 13.93
C GLY A 146 -6.60 18.83 13.94
N PRO A 147 -5.92 18.78 12.79
CA PRO A 147 -4.51 19.17 12.66
C PRO A 147 -4.20 20.59 13.13
N VAL A 148 -5.10 21.55 12.89
CA VAL A 148 -4.80 22.97 13.14
C VAL A 148 -4.78 23.32 14.63
N ILE A 149 -5.74 22.82 15.42
CA ILE A 149 -5.68 23.00 16.88
C ILE A 149 -4.49 22.24 17.49
N CYS A 150 -4.15 21.06 16.92
CA CYS A 150 -2.95 20.32 17.31
C CYS A 150 -1.67 21.13 17.06
N ASP A 151 -1.53 21.74 15.89
CA ASP A 151 -0.41 22.63 15.56
C ASP A 151 -0.39 23.85 16.50
N ALA A 152 -1.55 24.46 16.76
CA ALA A 152 -1.65 25.60 17.67
C ALA A 152 -1.13 25.28 19.08
N TYR A 153 -1.49 24.11 19.64
CA TYR A 153 -0.95 23.65 20.92
C TYR A 153 0.58 23.48 20.88
N GLY A 154 1.11 22.87 19.82
CA GLY A 154 2.54 22.60 19.72
C GLY A 154 3.38 23.86 19.53
N ILE A 155 2.92 24.80 18.69
CA ILE A 155 3.57 26.09 18.49
C ILE A 155 3.53 26.91 19.78
N LEU A 156 2.36 26.98 20.44
CA LEU A 156 2.22 27.72 21.69
C LEU A 156 3.13 27.14 22.78
N ALA A 157 3.23 25.82 22.90
CA ALA A 157 4.17 25.19 23.81
C ALA A 157 5.62 25.60 23.54
N GLY A 158 6.04 25.60 22.26
CA GLY A 158 7.37 26.07 21.86
C GLY A 158 7.64 27.54 22.21
N VAL A 159 6.65 28.41 21.96
CA VAL A 159 6.72 29.84 22.33
C VAL A 159 6.84 29.99 23.86
N LEU A 160 6.02 29.29 24.64
CA LEU A 160 6.07 29.34 26.11
C LEU A 160 7.40 28.82 26.67
N PHE A 161 8.03 27.82 26.05
CA PHE A 161 9.38 27.41 26.40
C PHE A 161 10.40 28.52 26.14
N ALA A 162 10.30 29.21 25.01
CA ALA A 162 11.19 30.32 24.66
C ALA A 162 11.02 31.53 25.61
N GLU A 163 9.80 31.76 26.10
CA GLU A 163 9.48 32.79 27.10
C GLU A 163 9.74 32.35 28.55
N ASN A 164 10.32 31.16 28.76
CA ASN A 164 10.65 30.62 30.09
C ASN A 164 9.42 30.41 31.00
N GLU A 165 8.30 29.95 30.43
CA GLU A 165 7.07 29.53 31.13
C GLU A 165 6.86 28.00 31.09
N PRO A 166 7.73 27.19 31.71
CA PRO A 166 7.78 25.74 31.50
C PRO A 166 6.51 25.02 31.95
N LYS A 167 5.81 25.49 33.00
CA LYS A 167 4.59 24.82 33.48
C LYS A 167 3.47 24.84 32.43
N SER A 168 3.21 26.02 31.87
CA SER A 168 2.23 26.21 30.80
C SER A 168 2.68 25.47 29.54
N ALA A 169 3.98 25.54 29.21
CA ALA A 169 4.55 24.85 28.06
C ALA A 169 4.37 23.32 28.13
N CYS A 170 4.56 22.70 29.30
CA CYS A 170 4.37 21.27 29.51
C CYS A 170 2.90 20.85 29.32
N GLU A 171 1.94 21.66 29.78
CA GLU A 171 0.51 21.39 29.59
C GLU A 171 0.15 21.35 28.10
N PHE A 172 0.57 22.37 27.35
CA PHE A 172 0.30 22.43 25.91
C PHE A 172 1.10 21.39 25.11
N SER A 173 2.30 21.03 25.56
CA SER A 173 3.07 19.91 24.99
C SER A 173 2.29 18.60 25.10
N ARG A 174 1.68 18.33 26.27
CA ARG A 174 0.84 17.14 26.45
C ARG A 174 -0.37 17.15 25.52
N LYS A 175 -1.12 18.27 25.49
CA LYS A 175 -2.29 18.43 24.60
C LYS A 175 -1.92 18.19 23.14
N HIS A 176 -0.79 18.75 22.69
CA HIS A 176 -0.26 18.55 21.34
C HIS A 176 0.06 17.07 21.07
N LEU A 177 0.86 16.43 21.91
CA LEU A 177 1.34 15.05 21.69
C LEU A 177 0.22 14.02 21.75
N GLU A 178 -0.71 14.14 22.72
CA GLU A 178 -1.86 13.24 22.85
C GLU A 178 -2.80 13.37 21.64
N LEU A 179 -3.10 14.59 21.21
CA LEU A 179 -3.96 14.82 20.05
C LEU A 179 -3.29 14.35 18.75
N ALA A 180 -1.98 14.59 18.59
CA ALA A 180 -1.20 14.09 17.47
C ALA A 180 -1.19 12.54 17.44
N ALA A 181 -1.07 11.88 18.58
CA ALA A 181 -1.10 10.42 18.69
C ALA A 181 -2.46 9.85 18.31
N GLN A 182 -3.55 10.48 18.77
CA GLN A 182 -4.93 10.09 18.43
C GLN A 182 -5.19 10.17 16.91
N MET A 183 -4.65 11.19 16.24
CA MET A 183 -4.85 11.40 14.80
C MET A 183 -3.83 10.65 13.93
N GLY A 184 -2.76 10.08 14.51
CA GLY A 184 -1.63 9.56 13.74
C GLY A 184 -0.88 10.66 12.97
N TYR A 185 -0.87 11.89 13.50
CA TYR A 185 -0.38 13.08 12.82
C TYR A 185 1.15 13.22 13.00
N ILE A 186 1.91 12.99 11.92
CA ILE A 186 3.40 13.04 11.87
C ILE A 186 3.86 14.04 10.78
N GLN A 187 3.07 15.06 10.50
CA GLN A 187 3.17 15.91 9.29
C GLN A 187 4.37 16.89 9.27
N ASN A 188 4.68 17.38 8.06
CA ASN A 188 5.99 17.90 7.64
C ASN A 188 6.47 19.22 8.30
N LEU A 189 5.62 20.01 8.95
CA LEU A 189 6.10 21.25 9.59
C LEU A 189 6.80 20.97 10.93
N LEU A 190 6.36 19.93 11.64
CA LEU A 190 7.02 19.44 12.86
C LEU A 190 8.47 19.03 12.56
N ALA A 191 8.73 18.48 11.37
CA ALA A 191 10.02 17.95 10.96
C ALA A 191 11.09 19.01 10.67
N SER A 192 10.68 20.25 10.35
CA SER A 192 11.54 21.30 9.78
C SER A 192 11.84 22.46 10.73
N SER A 193 11.36 22.39 11.99
CA SER A 193 11.47 23.51 12.95
C SER A 193 12.02 23.09 14.32
N PRO A 194 13.32 22.68 14.41
CA PRO A 194 13.91 22.19 15.65
C PRO A 194 13.85 23.13 16.85
N HIS A 195 13.91 24.45 16.60
CA HIS A 195 13.90 25.46 17.66
C HIS A 195 12.55 25.60 18.36
N LEU A 196 11.42 25.43 17.65
CA LEU A 196 10.09 25.51 18.24
C LEU A 196 9.65 24.19 18.87
N TYR A 197 9.85 23.08 18.16
CA TYR A 197 9.34 21.78 18.59
C TYR A 197 10.34 20.95 19.40
N GLY A 198 11.63 21.29 19.39
CA GLY A 198 12.64 20.58 20.18
C GLY A 198 12.32 20.51 21.66
N PRO A 199 11.98 21.63 22.33
CA PRO A 199 11.54 21.61 23.73
C PRO A 199 10.29 20.75 23.95
N VAL A 200 9.34 20.75 23.02
CA VAL A 200 8.10 19.96 23.09
C VAL A 200 8.37 18.46 23.00
N LEU A 201 9.21 18.05 22.04
CA LEU A 201 9.60 16.64 21.87
C LEU A 201 10.50 16.17 23.02
N LYS A 202 11.38 17.05 23.52
CA LYS A 202 12.20 16.80 24.71
C LYS A 202 11.33 16.48 25.92
N GLU A 203 10.35 17.35 26.20
CA GLU A 203 9.35 17.13 27.27
C GLU A 203 8.61 15.81 27.08
N GLY A 204 8.21 15.47 25.84
CA GLY A 204 7.58 14.19 25.54
C GLY A 204 8.43 12.98 25.94
N ILE A 205 9.74 13.01 25.65
CA ILE A 205 10.66 11.94 26.05
C ILE A 205 10.95 11.96 27.56
N GLU A 206 11.14 13.12 28.17
CA GLU A 206 11.45 13.26 29.60
C GLU A 206 10.26 12.84 30.47
N ALA A 207 9.08 13.41 30.23
CA ALA A 207 7.86 13.09 30.95
C ALA A 207 7.22 11.75 30.54
N GLY A 208 7.64 11.15 29.42
CA GLY A 208 7.12 9.87 28.94
C GLY A 208 5.73 9.97 28.29
N ILE A 209 5.43 11.10 27.66
CA ILE A 209 4.16 11.38 26.99
C ILE A 209 4.27 10.88 25.55
N GLU A 210 3.40 9.94 25.15
CA GLU A 210 3.30 9.41 23.79
C GLU A 210 4.66 9.03 23.17
N VAL A 211 5.53 8.40 23.97
CA VAL A 211 6.93 8.09 23.63
C VAL A 211 7.08 7.47 22.23
N SER A 212 6.23 6.53 21.86
CA SER A 212 6.28 5.88 20.54
C SER A 212 6.02 6.84 19.38
N LEU A 213 5.13 7.83 19.55
CA LEU A 213 4.92 8.88 18.56
C LEU A 213 6.15 9.78 18.47
N VAL A 214 6.65 10.25 19.61
CA VAL A 214 7.80 11.16 19.68
C VAL A 214 9.05 10.51 19.05
N GLN A 215 9.29 9.23 19.35
CA GLN A 215 10.38 8.46 18.74
C GLN A 215 10.24 8.37 17.21
N ARG A 216 9.03 8.17 16.67
CA ARG A 216 8.79 8.16 15.22
C ARG A 216 9.05 9.52 14.58
N ILE A 217 8.66 10.62 15.24
CA ILE A 217 8.93 11.98 14.76
C ILE A 217 10.43 12.21 14.67
N LEU A 218 11.17 11.92 15.75
CA LEU A 218 12.62 12.08 15.81
C LEU A 218 13.36 11.21 14.78
N ALA A 219 12.90 9.97 14.56
CA ALA A 219 13.49 9.06 13.57
C ALA A 219 13.23 9.49 12.11
N ARG A 220 12.00 9.91 11.78
CA ARG A 220 11.59 10.26 10.40
C ARG A 220 12.38 11.43 9.83
N SER A 221 12.70 12.40 10.66
CA SER A 221 13.36 13.64 10.24
C SER A 221 14.90 13.53 10.19
N GLY A 222 15.46 12.39 10.59
CA GLY A 222 16.87 12.05 10.39
C GLY A 222 17.85 12.98 11.09
N GLN A 223 18.85 13.46 10.35
CA GLN A 223 19.99 14.23 10.89
C GLN A 223 19.62 15.57 11.55
N SER A 224 18.48 16.19 11.19
CA SER A 224 18.10 17.50 11.75
C SER A 224 17.79 17.45 13.25
N TRP A 225 17.41 16.29 13.78
CA TRP A 225 17.09 16.08 15.19
C TRP A 225 18.19 15.39 15.98
N PHE A 226 19.30 15.04 15.33
CA PHE A 226 20.43 14.41 15.99
C PHE A 226 20.92 15.17 17.24
N PRO A 227 21.03 16.51 17.25
CA PRO A 227 21.47 17.23 18.45
C PRO A 227 20.59 16.97 19.68
N LEU A 228 19.27 16.97 19.50
CA LEU A 228 18.32 16.69 20.59
C LEU A 228 18.40 15.22 21.03
N VAL A 229 18.49 14.29 20.09
CA VAL A 229 18.61 12.86 20.42
C VAL A 229 19.91 12.57 21.17
N ALA A 230 21.01 13.21 20.77
CA ALA A 230 22.30 13.11 21.46
C ALA A 230 22.24 13.69 22.89
N GLU A 231 21.54 14.81 23.08
CA GLU A 231 21.29 15.39 24.40
C GLU A 231 20.49 14.41 25.30
N LEU A 232 19.41 13.84 24.77
CA LEU A 232 18.58 12.86 25.49
C LEU A 232 19.35 11.56 25.84
N ALA A 233 20.26 11.13 24.97
CA ALA A 233 21.13 9.99 25.21
C ALA A 233 22.15 10.22 26.34
N ALA A 234 22.53 11.48 26.60
CA ALA A 234 23.43 11.86 27.70
C ALA A 234 22.68 12.24 29.00
N HIS A 235 21.36 12.12 29.04
CA HIS A 235 20.54 12.60 30.15
C HIS A 235 20.84 11.85 31.47
N PRO A 236 20.82 12.50 32.64
CA PRO A 236 21.11 11.85 33.93
C PRO A 236 20.15 10.70 34.27
N ALA A 237 18.88 10.82 33.88
CA ALA A 237 17.86 9.83 34.15
C ALA A 237 17.90 8.65 33.15
N PRO A 238 18.00 7.39 33.62
CA PRO A 238 18.16 6.22 32.75
C PRO A 238 16.96 5.95 31.85
N GLU A 239 15.74 6.24 32.31
CA GLU A 239 14.52 6.08 31.50
C GLU A 239 14.52 6.97 30.26
N VAL A 240 15.10 8.18 30.36
CA VAL A 240 15.23 9.13 29.25
C VAL A 240 16.28 8.64 28.25
N ARG A 241 17.46 8.23 28.74
CA ARG A 241 18.50 7.62 27.89
C ARG A 241 17.95 6.41 27.14
N ARG A 242 17.22 5.53 27.85
CA ARG A 242 16.59 4.36 27.24
C ARG A 242 15.60 4.73 26.11
N ARG A 243 14.79 5.78 26.30
CA ARG A 243 13.84 6.26 25.29
C ARG A 243 14.52 6.90 24.07
N SER A 244 15.76 7.37 24.19
CA SER A 244 16.54 7.94 23.08
C SER A 244 17.15 6.91 22.12
N ILE A 245 17.26 5.64 22.54
CA ILE A 245 17.95 4.57 21.80
C ILE A 245 17.30 4.32 20.43
N THR A 246 15.97 4.20 20.35
CA THR A 246 15.29 3.91 19.08
C THR A 246 15.49 5.02 18.05
N PRO A 247 15.25 6.32 18.37
CA PRO A 247 15.60 7.41 17.45
C PRO A 247 17.08 7.44 17.07
N LEU A 248 17.98 7.22 18.03
CA LEU A 248 19.43 7.26 17.79
C LEU A 248 19.88 6.19 16.80
N ALA A 249 19.28 5.00 16.89
CA ALA A 249 19.56 3.88 16.01
C ALA A 249 19.10 4.17 14.56
N GLU A 250 17.93 4.77 14.38
CA GLU A 250 17.39 5.11 13.05
C GLU A 250 18.14 6.27 12.37
N ILE A 251 18.70 7.19 13.17
CA ILE A 251 19.53 8.32 12.67
C ILE A 251 20.91 7.78 12.26
N LYS A 252 21.03 7.30 11.02
CA LYS A 252 22.27 6.77 10.43
C LYS A 252 23.43 7.77 10.51
N GLY A 253 24.61 7.36 10.99
CA GLY A 253 25.84 8.17 10.94
C GLY A 253 26.89 7.77 11.98
N SER A 254 28.16 8.14 11.75
CA SER A 254 29.28 7.76 12.63
C SER A 254 29.16 8.33 14.05
N ARG A 255 28.57 9.52 14.21
CA ARG A 255 28.32 10.13 15.52
C ARG A 255 27.24 9.40 16.31
N ALA A 256 26.15 8.99 15.65
CA ALA A 256 25.09 8.22 16.29
C ALA A 256 25.57 6.82 16.71
N PHE A 257 26.39 6.18 15.86
CA PHE A 257 27.03 4.91 16.18
C PHE A 257 27.89 5.00 17.44
N LYS A 258 28.72 6.04 17.56
CA LYS A 258 29.56 6.24 18.75
C LYS A 258 28.74 6.39 20.04
N ILE A 259 27.66 7.18 20.01
CA ILE A 259 26.78 7.34 21.17
C ILE A 259 26.11 5.99 21.51
N MET A 260 25.72 5.20 20.50
CA MET A 260 25.19 3.85 20.73
C MET A 260 26.21 2.91 21.38
N GLU A 261 27.49 2.96 20.99
CA GLU A 261 28.56 2.20 21.67
C GLU A 261 28.73 2.61 23.13
N GLU A 262 28.63 3.90 23.43
CA GLU A 262 28.67 4.41 24.81
C GLU A 262 27.48 3.88 25.62
N LEU A 263 26.27 3.83 25.03
CA LEU A 263 25.05 3.31 25.69
C LEU A 263 25.08 1.79 25.93
N LEU A 264 25.85 1.02 25.15
CA LEU A 264 26.09 -0.41 25.45
C LEU A 264 26.87 -0.61 26.75
N GLY A 265 27.69 0.38 27.14
CA GLY A 265 28.44 0.43 28.39
C GLY A 265 27.76 1.23 29.51
N ASP A 266 26.50 1.66 29.34
CA ASP A 266 25.79 2.52 30.30
C ASP A 266 25.77 1.93 31.71
N PRO A 267 25.86 2.72 32.80
CA PRO A 267 25.78 2.18 34.18
C PRO A 267 24.45 1.50 34.50
N ASP A 268 23.34 1.89 33.85
CA ASP A 268 22.02 1.31 34.09
C ASP A 268 21.76 0.05 33.23
N PRO A 269 21.40 -1.10 33.84
CA PRO A 269 21.15 -2.34 33.10
C PRO A 269 20.03 -2.25 32.06
N SER A 270 19.00 -1.43 32.29
CA SER A 270 17.86 -1.31 31.38
C SER A 270 18.23 -0.55 30.11
N VAL A 271 19.14 0.42 30.21
CA VAL A 271 19.71 1.17 29.08
C VAL A 271 20.59 0.25 28.26
N ARG A 272 21.53 -0.49 28.90
CA ARG A 272 22.39 -1.47 28.21
C ARG A 272 21.59 -2.53 27.47
N HIS A 273 20.54 -3.07 28.11
CA HIS A 273 19.70 -4.10 27.49
C HIS A 273 18.95 -3.56 26.28
N ALA A 274 18.36 -2.36 26.38
CA ALA A 274 17.70 -1.73 25.25
C ALA A 274 18.68 -1.42 24.11
N ALA A 275 19.88 -0.93 24.43
CA ALA A 275 20.91 -0.62 23.45
C ALA A 275 21.39 -1.89 22.74
N SER A 276 21.67 -2.95 23.50
CA SER A 276 22.07 -4.25 22.97
C SER A 276 20.99 -4.88 22.08
N THR A 277 19.71 -4.73 22.46
CA THR A 277 18.59 -5.28 21.67
C THR A 277 18.47 -4.57 20.33
N VAL A 278 18.56 -3.24 20.32
CA VAL A 278 18.47 -2.44 19.09
C VAL A 278 19.72 -2.63 18.22
N THR A 279 20.93 -2.62 18.79
CA THR A 279 22.16 -2.91 18.04
C THR A 279 22.16 -4.33 17.47
N ALA A 280 21.69 -5.34 18.22
CA ALA A 280 21.55 -6.69 17.71
C ALA A 280 20.53 -6.75 16.56
N SER A 281 19.37 -6.08 16.71
CA SER A 281 18.37 -5.97 15.65
C SER A 281 18.93 -5.28 14.40
N GLN A 282 19.75 -4.24 14.56
CA GLN A 282 20.39 -3.54 13.45
C GLN A 282 21.55 -4.32 12.84
N ALA A 283 22.32 -5.06 13.63
CA ALA A 283 23.34 -5.98 13.14
C ALA A 283 22.70 -7.14 12.36
N ILE A 284 21.52 -7.62 12.78
CA ILE A 284 20.71 -8.59 12.03
C ILE A 284 20.14 -7.94 10.75
N ALA A 285 19.72 -6.68 10.79
CA ALA A 285 19.26 -5.96 9.59
C ALA A 285 20.41 -5.63 8.62
N ALA A 286 21.60 -5.29 9.12
CA ALA A 286 22.79 -4.89 8.35
C ALA A 286 23.65 -6.07 7.88
N ALA A 287 23.70 -7.17 8.63
CA ALA A 287 24.22 -8.45 8.17
C ALA A 287 23.29 -9.11 7.14
N GLY A 288 22.08 -8.56 6.95
CA GLY A 288 20.95 -9.29 6.42
C GLY A 288 20.56 -10.43 7.37
N PRO A 289 19.35 -10.99 7.25
CA PRO A 289 19.07 -12.25 7.92
C PRO A 289 20.16 -13.26 7.53
N PRO A 290 20.58 -14.20 8.42
CA PRO A 290 21.30 -15.36 7.94
C PRO A 290 20.45 -15.92 6.80
N LYS A 291 21.06 -16.07 5.61
CA LYS A 291 20.48 -16.80 4.50
C LYS A 291 20.20 -18.22 5.01
N VAL A 292 19.04 -18.41 5.63
CA VAL A 292 18.30 -19.63 5.42
C VAL A 292 17.95 -19.52 3.94
N GLU A 293 18.50 -20.41 3.12
CA GLU A 293 18.33 -20.38 1.66
C GLU A 293 16.85 -20.43 1.23
N THR A 294 15.93 -20.62 2.19
CA THR A 294 14.49 -20.58 2.03
C THR A 294 13.83 -19.80 3.19
N PRO A 295 12.87 -18.90 2.92
CA PRO A 295 12.06 -18.29 3.97
C PRO A 295 11.37 -19.35 4.84
N PRO A 296 11.12 -19.06 6.12
CA PRO A 296 10.51 -20.03 7.04
C PRO A 296 9.08 -20.39 6.67
N LEU A 297 8.35 -19.56 5.92
CA LEU A 297 7.03 -19.90 5.39
C LEU A 297 7.08 -20.09 3.87
N THR A 298 6.47 -21.17 3.38
CA THR A 298 6.20 -21.37 1.96
C THR A 298 4.69 -21.51 1.78
N LEU A 299 4.10 -20.61 0.99
CA LEU A 299 2.68 -20.56 0.72
C LEU A 299 2.45 -21.03 -0.72
N LEU A 300 1.74 -22.15 -0.89
CA LEU A 300 1.30 -22.57 -2.20
C LEU A 300 -0.10 -22.01 -2.41
N VAL A 301 -0.22 -21.07 -3.34
CA VAL A 301 -1.42 -20.30 -3.61
C VAL A 301 -1.94 -20.54 -5.04
N MET A 302 -1.15 -21.18 -5.92
CA MET A 302 -1.55 -21.59 -7.28
C MET A 302 -2.32 -22.92 -7.26
N GLY A 303 -3.53 -22.89 -6.71
CA GLY A 303 -4.39 -24.04 -6.47
C GLY A 303 -4.91 -24.06 -5.03
N PRO A 304 -5.10 -25.25 -4.44
CA PRO A 304 -5.48 -25.39 -3.03
C PRO A 304 -4.46 -24.68 -2.12
N PHE A 305 -4.95 -23.87 -1.18
CA PHE A 305 -4.06 -23.04 -0.37
C PHE A 305 -3.30 -23.88 0.68
N ARG A 306 -2.02 -24.14 0.46
CA ARG A 306 -1.19 -24.96 1.37
C ARG A 306 -0.11 -24.10 2.00
N VAL A 307 0.20 -24.38 3.26
CA VAL A 307 1.14 -23.59 4.06
C VAL A 307 2.16 -24.52 4.67
N PHE A 308 3.43 -24.25 4.40
CA PHE A 308 4.54 -24.96 5.00
C PHE A 308 5.29 -24.01 5.92
N CYS A 309 5.57 -24.43 7.14
CA CYS A 309 6.41 -23.72 8.08
C CYS A 309 7.66 -24.57 8.36
N TYR A 310 8.83 -24.02 8.10
CA TYR A 310 10.12 -24.72 8.14
C TYR A 310 10.10 -26.05 7.38
N GLY A 311 9.47 -26.06 6.19
CA GLY A 311 9.33 -27.23 5.33
C GLY A 311 8.28 -28.25 5.77
N GLN A 312 7.56 -28.04 6.87
CA GLN A 312 6.48 -28.91 7.35
C GLN A 312 5.12 -28.30 7.04
N GLU A 313 4.24 -29.08 6.40
CA GLU A 313 2.89 -28.61 6.07
C GLU A 313 2.04 -28.44 7.33
N ILE A 314 1.37 -27.28 7.44
CA ILE A 314 0.36 -27.02 8.47
C ILE A 314 -0.96 -27.62 8.01
N THR A 315 -1.29 -28.77 8.58
CA THR A 315 -2.49 -29.55 8.27
C THR A 315 -3.75 -28.93 8.87
N ALA A 316 -4.92 -29.32 8.36
CA ALA A 316 -6.23 -28.85 8.84
C ALA A 316 -6.43 -29.02 10.37
N GLY A 317 -5.89 -30.10 10.95
CA GLY A 317 -5.95 -30.33 12.40
C GLY A 317 -5.14 -29.31 13.23
N GLN A 318 -4.08 -28.74 12.66
CA GLN A 318 -3.24 -27.73 13.32
C GLN A 318 -3.83 -26.32 13.22
N TRP A 319 -4.53 -26.01 12.12
CA TRP A 319 -5.18 -24.71 11.93
C TRP A 319 -6.25 -24.40 12.97
N ARG A 320 -6.99 -25.43 13.44
CA ARG A 320 -8.11 -25.33 14.40
C ARG A 320 -9.25 -24.38 13.98
N SER A 321 -9.11 -23.66 12.86
CA SER A 321 -10.03 -22.64 12.35
C SER A 321 -9.70 -22.31 10.90
N THR A 322 -10.63 -22.53 9.98
CA THR A 322 -10.48 -22.16 8.56
C THR A 322 -10.21 -20.66 8.38
N LYS A 323 -10.89 -19.80 9.15
CA LYS A 323 -10.67 -18.34 9.11
C LYS A 323 -9.23 -17.93 9.47
N ALA A 324 -8.50 -18.73 10.25
CA ALA A 324 -7.11 -18.41 10.56
C ALA A 324 -6.18 -18.70 9.37
N ARG A 325 -6.48 -19.77 8.63
CA ARG A 325 -5.84 -20.09 7.33
C ARG A 325 -6.16 -18.99 6.32
N ASP A 326 -7.42 -18.61 6.16
CA ASP A 326 -7.84 -17.60 5.20
C ASP A 326 -7.23 -16.23 5.50
N LEU A 327 -7.11 -15.87 6.78
CA LEU A 327 -6.44 -14.63 7.21
C LEU A 327 -4.96 -14.60 6.80
N LEU A 328 -4.26 -15.74 6.84
CA LEU A 328 -2.88 -15.79 6.36
C LEU A 328 -2.80 -15.55 4.85
N ALA A 329 -3.67 -16.19 4.07
CA ALA A 329 -3.76 -15.97 2.62
C ALA A 329 -4.05 -14.50 2.29
N TYR A 330 -4.99 -13.89 3.01
CA TYR A 330 -5.36 -12.49 2.86
C TYR A 330 -4.18 -11.54 3.14
N LEU A 331 -3.44 -11.76 4.22
CA LEU A 331 -2.28 -10.93 4.55
C LEU A 331 -1.13 -11.09 3.54
N ALA A 332 -0.92 -12.31 3.03
CA ALA A 332 0.06 -12.58 1.98
C ALA A 332 -0.33 -11.92 0.65
N GLN A 333 -1.62 -11.86 0.31
CA GLN A 333 -2.12 -11.22 -0.91
C GLN A 333 -1.90 -9.70 -0.93
N ILE A 334 -2.12 -9.03 0.21
CA ILE A 334 -2.03 -7.56 0.29
C ILE A 334 -0.58 -7.07 0.30
N ASN A 335 0.34 -7.86 0.87
CA ASN A 335 1.77 -7.56 0.98
C ASN A 335 2.09 -6.14 1.52
N GLU A 336 1.16 -5.56 2.29
CA GLU A 336 1.24 -4.23 2.90
C GLU A 336 0.50 -4.21 4.25
N PRO A 337 0.82 -3.27 5.17
CA PRO A 337 0.10 -3.12 6.44
C PRO A 337 -1.39 -2.77 6.26
N VAL A 338 -2.27 -3.70 6.63
CA VAL A 338 -3.72 -3.59 6.45
C VAL A 338 -4.43 -3.25 7.77
N ALA A 339 -5.39 -2.33 7.72
CA ALA A 339 -6.19 -1.94 8.87
C ALA A 339 -7.15 -3.06 9.32
N ALA A 340 -7.37 -3.18 10.63
CA ALA A 340 -8.32 -4.13 11.21
C ALA A 340 -9.72 -4.05 10.58
N SER A 341 -10.22 -2.84 10.29
CA SER A 341 -11.52 -2.63 9.67
C SER A 341 -11.63 -3.26 8.29
N ARG A 342 -10.59 -3.12 7.45
CA ARG A 342 -10.59 -3.70 6.10
C ARG A 342 -10.53 -5.23 6.14
N ILE A 343 -9.74 -5.80 7.05
CA ILE A 343 -9.72 -7.26 7.26
C ILE A 343 -11.12 -7.76 7.65
N LEU A 344 -11.83 -7.01 8.49
CA LEU A 344 -13.19 -7.38 8.91
C LEU A 344 -14.17 -7.34 7.74
N ASP A 345 -14.16 -6.26 6.96
CA ASP A 345 -15.05 -6.11 5.80
C ASP A 345 -14.81 -7.21 4.75
N ASP A 346 -13.54 -7.59 4.53
CA ASP A 346 -13.16 -8.58 3.50
C ASP A 346 -13.35 -10.04 3.94
N LEU A 347 -13.17 -10.38 5.23
CA LEU A 347 -13.27 -11.76 5.73
C LEU A 347 -14.57 -12.07 6.48
N TRP A 348 -15.30 -11.06 6.96
CA TRP A 348 -16.57 -11.20 7.68
C TRP A 348 -17.60 -10.15 7.22
N PRO A 349 -17.97 -10.12 5.92
CA PRO A 349 -18.87 -9.10 5.36
C PRO A 349 -20.25 -9.08 6.02
N ASP A 350 -20.73 -10.24 6.50
CA ASP A 350 -22.07 -10.40 7.07
C ASP A 350 -22.12 -10.32 8.61
N ALA A 351 -20.99 -10.07 9.28
CA ALA A 351 -20.94 -10.07 10.73
C ALA A 351 -21.29 -8.71 11.35
N GLU A 352 -22.09 -8.71 12.42
CA GLU A 352 -22.28 -7.52 13.26
C GLU A 352 -20.94 -7.03 13.83
N ARG A 353 -20.68 -5.71 13.76
CA ARG A 353 -19.37 -5.10 14.06
C ARG A 353 -18.73 -5.55 15.37
N ASP A 354 -19.53 -5.66 16.45
CA ASP A 354 -19.02 -6.05 17.77
C ASP A 354 -18.60 -7.53 17.85
N LYS A 355 -19.33 -8.41 17.15
CA LYS A 355 -18.98 -9.83 17.01
C LYS A 355 -17.78 -10.02 16.08
N ALA A 356 -17.65 -9.16 15.07
CA ALA A 356 -16.57 -9.19 14.10
C ALA A 356 -15.21 -8.89 14.76
N ALA A 357 -15.11 -7.86 15.61
CA ALA A 357 -13.87 -7.51 16.31
C ALA A 357 -13.37 -8.63 17.25
N THR A 358 -14.28 -9.27 17.99
CA THR A 358 -13.96 -10.44 18.84
C THR A 358 -13.48 -11.63 18.00
N SER A 359 -14.12 -11.85 16.84
CA SER A 359 -13.74 -12.89 15.90
C SER A 359 -12.35 -12.65 15.29
N LEU A 360 -12.00 -11.40 15.00
CA LEU A 360 -10.67 -11.04 14.50
C LEU A 360 -9.55 -11.36 15.49
N HIS A 361 -9.70 -10.92 16.75
CA HIS A 361 -8.70 -11.17 17.79
C HIS A 361 -8.49 -12.67 18.04
N SER A 362 -9.59 -13.44 18.12
CA SER A 362 -9.51 -14.90 18.28
C SER A 362 -8.88 -15.59 17.06
N THR A 363 -9.14 -15.09 15.86
CA THR A 363 -8.56 -15.61 14.61
C THR A 363 -7.05 -15.36 14.53
N PHE A 364 -6.60 -14.15 14.86
CA PHE A 364 -5.16 -13.84 14.97
C PHE A 364 -4.47 -14.71 16.02
N TYR A 365 -5.12 -14.93 17.17
CA TYR A 365 -4.58 -15.82 18.20
C TYR A 365 -4.40 -17.26 17.69
N ARG A 366 -5.41 -17.81 17.00
CA ARG A 366 -5.34 -19.15 16.40
C ARG A 366 -4.29 -19.24 15.29
N LEU A 367 -4.17 -18.21 14.45
CA LEU A 367 -3.13 -18.14 13.44
C LEU A 367 -1.74 -18.18 14.08
N ARG A 368 -1.49 -17.37 15.13
CA ARG A 368 -0.23 -17.42 15.88
C ARG A 368 0.03 -18.79 16.49
N GLN A 369 -0.99 -19.46 17.02
CA GLN A 369 -0.85 -20.83 17.54
C GLN A 369 -0.47 -21.84 16.45
N ALA A 370 -1.10 -21.79 15.28
CA ALA A 370 -0.82 -22.71 14.18
C ALA A 370 0.63 -22.58 13.66
N LEU A 371 1.13 -21.35 13.57
CA LEU A 371 2.52 -21.06 13.20
C LEU A 371 3.52 -21.44 14.31
N ALA A 372 3.16 -21.24 15.57
CA ALA A 372 4.02 -21.62 16.70
C ALA A 372 4.11 -23.14 16.90
N ALA A 373 3.02 -23.87 16.67
CA ALA A 373 2.98 -25.32 16.83
C ALA A 373 3.77 -26.09 15.75
N SER A 374 4.07 -25.45 14.62
CA SER A 374 4.87 -26.03 13.53
C SER A 374 6.36 -25.68 13.63
N ALA A 375 6.73 -24.66 14.42
CA ALA A 375 8.11 -24.34 14.76
C ALA A 375 8.63 -25.31 15.84
N ASN A 376 9.24 -26.43 15.44
CA ASN A 376 9.89 -27.35 16.37
C ASN A 376 10.96 -26.64 17.21
N ALA A 377 10.96 -26.93 18.51
CA ALA A 377 11.73 -26.28 19.59
C ALA A 377 13.28 -26.42 19.52
N SER A 378 13.87 -26.76 18.37
CA SER A 378 15.32 -27.03 18.26
C SER A 378 16.10 -26.10 17.34
N TYR A 379 15.46 -25.25 16.54
CA TYR A 379 16.20 -24.31 15.70
C TYR A 379 15.45 -22.97 15.62
N ALA A 380 16.09 -21.93 16.19
CA ALA A 380 15.71 -20.51 16.19
C ALA A 380 14.66 -20.03 17.22
N PRO A 381 14.84 -18.81 17.78
CA PRO A 381 13.84 -18.16 18.63
C PRO A 381 12.52 -17.93 17.87
N PRO A 382 11.38 -17.80 18.57
CA PRO A 382 10.08 -17.59 17.94
C PRO A 382 10.10 -16.29 17.12
N ARG A 383 10.18 -16.43 15.79
CA ARG A 383 10.02 -15.30 14.86
C ARG A 383 8.57 -14.84 14.91
N GLU A 384 8.37 -13.53 15.05
CA GLU A 384 7.04 -12.93 14.94
C GLU A 384 6.67 -12.81 13.46
N PHE A 385 5.82 -13.74 12.98
CA PHE A 385 5.35 -13.73 11.59
C PHE A 385 4.32 -12.63 11.31
N ILE A 386 3.61 -12.14 12.35
CA ILE A 386 2.53 -11.16 12.19
C ILE A 386 2.89 -9.90 12.95
N LEU A 387 3.27 -8.87 12.21
CA LEU A 387 3.56 -7.57 12.76
C LEU A 387 2.25 -6.84 13.06
N HIS A 388 2.18 -6.18 14.21
CA HIS A 388 1.01 -5.39 14.61
C HIS A 388 1.45 -4.04 15.17
N GLY A 389 0.89 -2.96 14.62
CA GLY A 389 1.16 -1.59 15.06
C GLY A 389 0.15 -0.61 14.47
N GLY A 390 -0.30 0.38 15.26
CA GLY A 390 -1.24 1.40 14.79
C GLY A 390 -2.58 0.85 14.28
N LYS A 391 -3.11 -0.22 14.92
CA LYS A 391 -4.33 -0.96 14.49
C LYS A 391 -4.23 -1.57 13.09
N ARG A 392 -3.02 -1.77 12.59
CA ARG A 392 -2.72 -2.45 11.33
C ARG A 392 -1.97 -3.74 11.59
N TYR A 393 -2.18 -4.69 10.69
CA TYR A 393 -1.55 -6.00 10.69
C TYR A 393 -0.79 -6.18 9.38
N HIS A 394 0.35 -6.86 9.45
CA HIS A 394 1.18 -7.16 8.29
C HIS A 394 1.81 -8.53 8.48
N LEU A 395 1.84 -9.36 7.43
CA LEU A 395 2.71 -10.52 7.39
C LEU A 395 4.15 -10.02 7.29
N ALA A 396 5.03 -10.47 8.17
CA ALA A 396 6.40 -9.97 8.22
C ALA A 396 7.08 -10.12 6.85
N PRO A 397 7.62 -9.03 6.26
CA PRO A 397 8.37 -9.12 5.02
C PRO A 397 9.51 -10.15 5.12
N ASP A 398 9.84 -10.80 4.01
CA ASP A 398 10.89 -11.83 3.90
C ASP A 398 10.69 -13.08 4.78
N SER A 399 9.57 -13.18 5.51
CA SER A 399 9.23 -14.36 6.32
C SER A 399 8.54 -15.45 5.53
N TYR A 400 8.12 -15.16 4.30
CA TYR A 400 7.38 -16.07 3.43
C TYR A 400 7.80 -15.95 1.97
N VAL A 401 7.58 -17.01 1.21
CA VAL A 401 7.57 -17.02 -0.26
C VAL A 401 6.29 -17.67 -0.75
N THR A 402 5.87 -17.27 -1.93
CA THR A 402 4.72 -17.85 -2.62
C THR A 402 5.13 -18.48 -3.94
N ASP A 403 4.42 -19.52 -4.38
CA ASP A 403 4.56 -20.01 -5.76
C ASP A 403 4.06 -18.99 -6.80
N ARG A 404 3.28 -17.99 -6.37
CA ARG A 404 2.94 -16.79 -7.15
C ARG A 404 4.16 -15.96 -7.52
N ASP A 405 5.08 -15.73 -6.59
CA ASP A 405 6.26 -14.89 -6.84
C ASP A 405 7.08 -15.46 -8.00
N ARG A 406 7.25 -16.78 -8.02
CA ARG A 406 7.94 -17.50 -9.11
C ARG A 406 7.15 -17.43 -10.42
N PHE A 407 5.83 -17.60 -10.37
CA PHE A 407 4.98 -17.49 -11.55
C PHE A 407 5.07 -16.09 -12.18
N GLU A 408 5.03 -15.02 -11.37
CA GLU A 408 5.15 -13.64 -11.83
C GLU A 408 6.54 -13.33 -12.41
N GLU A 409 7.60 -13.89 -11.82
CA GLU A 409 8.95 -13.80 -12.39
C GLU A 409 9.02 -14.41 -13.80
N LEU A 410 8.43 -15.59 -13.98
CA LEU A 410 8.40 -16.29 -15.27
C LEU A 410 7.60 -15.50 -16.32
N VAL A 411 6.47 -14.90 -15.93
CA VAL A 411 5.70 -14.00 -16.81
C VAL A 411 6.58 -12.87 -17.35
N LEU A 412 7.33 -12.19 -16.48
CA LEU A 412 8.17 -11.07 -16.88
C LEU A 412 9.28 -11.51 -17.85
N ARG A 413 9.90 -12.68 -17.61
CA ARG A 413 10.90 -13.27 -18.52
C ARG A 413 10.30 -13.58 -19.89
N VAL A 414 9.10 -14.17 -19.91
CA VAL A 414 8.39 -14.53 -21.14
C VAL A 414 7.90 -13.31 -21.92
N ALA A 415 7.51 -12.23 -21.23
CA ALA A 415 7.07 -10.98 -21.85
C ALA A 415 8.22 -10.18 -22.49
N GLY A 416 9.44 -10.28 -21.95
CA GLY A 416 10.64 -9.63 -22.49
C GLY A 416 11.24 -10.32 -23.71
N ALA A 417 10.81 -11.54 -24.04
CA ALA A 417 11.39 -12.33 -25.13
C ALA A 417 10.74 -12.02 -26.49
N SER A 418 11.57 -11.85 -27.52
CA SER A 418 11.13 -11.55 -28.89
C SER A 418 10.78 -12.78 -29.73
N ASN A 419 11.23 -13.97 -29.32
CA ASN A 419 11.07 -15.23 -30.03
C ASN A 419 10.80 -16.40 -29.08
N MET A 420 10.29 -17.51 -29.62
CA MET A 420 10.13 -18.78 -28.88
C MET A 420 11.46 -19.53 -28.82
N SER A 421 12.39 -19.05 -27.99
CA SER A 421 13.65 -19.77 -27.71
C SER A 421 13.42 -20.95 -26.75
N GLY A 422 14.41 -21.85 -26.64
CA GLY A 422 14.41 -22.95 -25.66
C GLY A 422 14.10 -22.48 -24.23
N GLU A 423 14.76 -21.41 -23.80
CA GLU A 423 14.57 -20.81 -22.47
C GLU A 423 13.12 -20.30 -22.26
N VAL A 424 12.51 -19.71 -23.30
CA VAL A 424 11.11 -19.24 -23.22
C VAL A 424 10.15 -20.41 -23.09
N ILE A 425 10.42 -21.52 -23.77
CA ILE A 425 9.61 -22.75 -23.68
C ILE A 425 9.72 -23.34 -22.29
N GLU A 426 10.93 -23.47 -21.74
CA GLU A 426 11.16 -23.95 -20.37
C GLU A 426 10.43 -23.07 -19.34
N CYS A 427 10.48 -21.75 -19.50
CA CYS A 427 9.73 -20.84 -18.63
C CYS A 427 8.22 -21.04 -18.73
N LEU A 428 7.69 -21.24 -19.94
CA LEU A 428 6.26 -21.47 -20.17
C LEU A 428 5.81 -22.82 -19.58
N GLU A 429 6.61 -23.88 -19.71
CA GLU A 429 6.34 -25.18 -19.09
C GLU A 429 6.30 -25.06 -17.56
N GLU A 430 7.29 -24.39 -16.97
CA GLU A 430 7.34 -24.16 -15.52
C GLU A 430 6.12 -23.35 -15.02
N MET A 431 5.68 -22.32 -15.77
CA MET A 431 4.45 -21.58 -15.44
C MET A 431 3.23 -22.50 -15.37
N VAL A 432 3.12 -23.42 -16.33
CA VAL A 432 2.00 -24.36 -16.41
C VAL A 432 2.05 -25.38 -15.27
N ASP A 433 3.23 -25.85 -14.88
CA ASP A 433 3.44 -26.81 -13.79
C ASP A 433 3.17 -26.19 -12.40
N LEU A 434 3.48 -24.91 -12.23
CA LEU A 434 3.16 -24.16 -11.01
C LEU A 434 1.66 -23.98 -10.83
N TYR A 435 0.92 -23.82 -11.93
CA TYR A 435 -0.53 -23.60 -11.93
C TYR A 435 -1.31 -24.92 -11.80
N ARG A 436 -1.41 -25.43 -10.56
CA ARG A 436 -2.07 -26.70 -10.22
C ARG A 436 -3.59 -26.61 -10.09
N GLY A 437 -4.12 -25.40 -10.17
CA GLY A 437 -5.52 -25.05 -10.03
C GLY A 437 -5.65 -23.54 -9.92
N ASP A 438 -6.88 -23.05 -9.87
CA ASP A 438 -7.13 -21.62 -9.71
C ASP A 438 -6.47 -21.07 -8.43
N TYR A 439 -6.05 -19.81 -8.49
CA TYR A 439 -5.47 -19.09 -7.36
C TYR A 439 -6.40 -19.16 -6.13
N LEU A 440 -5.89 -19.68 -5.02
CA LEU A 440 -6.63 -19.86 -3.76
C LEU A 440 -8.00 -20.52 -3.97
N ILE A 441 -8.10 -21.58 -4.80
CA ILE A 441 -9.37 -22.22 -5.21
C ILE A 441 -10.30 -22.64 -4.05
N ASP A 442 -9.72 -22.85 -2.86
CA ASP A 442 -10.48 -23.25 -1.66
C ASP A 442 -11.11 -22.05 -0.92
N LEU A 443 -10.86 -20.80 -1.36
CA LEU A 443 -11.28 -19.57 -0.70
C LEU A 443 -12.34 -18.85 -1.53
N ASP A 444 -13.55 -18.76 -0.99
CA ASP A 444 -14.69 -18.09 -1.61
C ASP A 444 -14.86 -16.67 -1.06
N TYR A 445 -13.99 -15.75 -1.49
CA TYR A 445 -14.06 -14.34 -1.12
C TYR A 445 -13.98 -13.43 -2.35
N ALA A 446 -14.73 -12.32 -2.32
CA ALA A 446 -14.76 -11.35 -3.43
C ALA A 446 -13.38 -10.76 -3.77
N TRP A 447 -12.48 -10.63 -2.80
CA TRP A 447 -11.13 -10.11 -3.01
C TRP A 447 -10.20 -11.09 -3.75
N VAL A 448 -10.54 -12.38 -3.81
CA VAL A 448 -9.76 -13.41 -4.54
C VAL A 448 -10.00 -13.31 -6.05
N MET A 449 -11.25 -13.02 -6.44
CA MET A 449 -11.73 -13.11 -7.82
C MET A 449 -10.88 -12.35 -8.86
N PRO A 450 -10.47 -11.08 -8.63
CA PRO A 450 -9.69 -10.35 -9.64
C PRO A 450 -8.32 -10.98 -9.90
N GLU A 451 -7.68 -11.48 -8.84
CA GLU A 451 -6.35 -12.08 -8.93
C GLU A 451 -6.40 -13.48 -9.54
N GLN A 452 -7.44 -14.24 -9.19
CA GLN A 452 -7.74 -15.54 -9.77
C GLN A 452 -7.92 -15.45 -11.29
N GLU A 453 -8.74 -14.51 -11.76
CA GLU A 453 -8.96 -14.31 -13.20
C GLU A 453 -7.68 -13.85 -13.91
N ARG A 454 -6.92 -12.92 -13.31
CA ARG A 454 -5.65 -12.45 -13.88
C ARG A 454 -4.67 -13.60 -14.09
N LEU A 455 -4.42 -14.42 -13.06
CA LEU A 455 -3.48 -15.53 -13.13
C LEU A 455 -3.96 -16.65 -14.06
N ARG A 456 -5.28 -16.91 -14.08
CA ARG A 456 -5.91 -17.85 -15.01
C ARG A 456 -5.67 -17.47 -16.46
N GLN A 457 -5.89 -16.20 -16.82
CA GLN A 457 -5.64 -15.69 -18.18
C GLN A 457 -4.16 -15.82 -18.58
N MET A 458 -3.24 -15.60 -17.65
CA MET A 458 -1.79 -15.75 -17.90
C MET A 458 -1.43 -17.21 -18.14
N CYS A 459 -1.94 -18.14 -17.33
CA CYS A 459 -1.73 -19.57 -17.55
C CYS A 459 -2.38 -20.05 -18.86
N HIS A 460 -3.57 -19.54 -19.21
CA HIS A 460 -4.21 -19.83 -20.50
C HIS A 460 -3.33 -19.41 -21.67
N ASN A 461 -2.80 -18.19 -21.63
CA ASN A 461 -1.92 -17.69 -22.68
C ASN A 461 -0.67 -18.57 -22.80
N ALA A 462 -0.07 -18.97 -21.67
CA ALA A 462 1.08 -19.85 -21.65
C ALA A 462 0.79 -21.22 -22.30
N ARG A 463 -0.32 -21.87 -21.92
CA ARG A 463 -0.77 -23.14 -22.54
C ARG A 463 -1.03 -22.99 -24.04
N LEU A 464 -1.64 -21.89 -24.47
CA LEU A 464 -1.94 -21.66 -25.89
C LEU A 464 -0.66 -21.50 -26.71
N ARG A 465 0.34 -20.78 -26.18
CA ARG A 465 1.66 -20.64 -26.81
C ARG A 465 2.39 -21.98 -26.90
N LEU A 466 2.39 -22.78 -25.84
CA LEU A 466 2.98 -24.12 -25.85
C LEU A 466 2.26 -25.05 -26.84
N ALA A 467 0.93 -25.01 -26.88
CA ALA A 467 0.15 -25.83 -27.83
C ALA A 467 0.50 -25.50 -29.29
N ARG A 468 0.61 -24.21 -29.64
CA ARG A 468 1.03 -23.77 -30.98
C ARG A 468 2.46 -24.20 -31.30
N PHE A 469 3.39 -23.96 -30.38
CA PHE A 469 4.80 -24.35 -30.52
C PHE A 469 4.96 -25.85 -30.74
N TYR A 470 4.34 -26.68 -29.91
CA TYR A 470 4.43 -28.13 -30.03
C TYR A 470 3.75 -28.68 -31.28
N LEU A 471 2.72 -28.01 -31.79
CA LEU A 471 2.12 -28.35 -33.07
C LEU A 471 3.09 -28.08 -34.24
N GLU A 472 3.79 -26.94 -34.22
CA GLU A 472 4.78 -26.54 -35.23
C GLU A 472 6.02 -27.46 -35.22
N GLU A 473 6.52 -27.79 -34.02
CA GLU A 473 7.64 -28.72 -33.81
C GLU A 473 7.25 -30.20 -33.99
N LYS A 474 6.03 -30.48 -34.44
CA LYS A 474 5.50 -31.83 -34.70
C LYS A 474 5.48 -32.74 -33.47
N GLN A 475 5.53 -32.18 -32.26
CA GLN A 475 5.34 -32.88 -30.99
C GLN A 475 3.84 -32.93 -30.64
N TYR A 476 3.07 -33.59 -31.51
CA TYR A 476 1.61 -33.54 -31.47
C TYR A 476 0.99 -33.98 -30.15
N SER A 477 1.57 -34.98 -29.47
CA SER A 477 1.08 -35.44 -28.17
C SER A 477 1.10 -34.35 -27.10
N LYS A 478 2.17 -33.53 -27.05
CA LYS A 478 2.25 -32.38 -26.13
C LYS A 478 1.27 -31.28 -26.51
N ALA A 479 1.08 -31.03 -27.81
CA ALA A 479 0.08 -30.07 -28.28
C ALA A 479 -1.35 -30.48 -27.87
N VAL A 480 -1.68 -31.78 -27.97
CA VAL A 480 -2.95 -32.35 -27.50
C VAL A 480 -3.14 -32.13 -26.00
N GLU A 481 -2.11 -32.37 -25.20
CA GLU A 481 -2.17 -32.19 -23.73
C GLU A 481 -2.55 -30.76 -23.34
N HIS A 482 -1.83 -29.76 -23.87
CA HIS A 482 -2.12 -28.35 -23.55
C HIS A 482 -3.48 -27.89 -24.10
N ALA A 483 -3.86 -28.31 -25.31
CA ALA A 483 -5.14 -27.93 -25.91
C ALA A 483 -6.34 -28.56 -25.19
N ARG A 484 -6.23 -29.83 -24.75
CA ARG A 484 -7.28 -30.47 -23.91
C ARG A 484 -7.46 -29.75 -22.59
N ALA A 485 -6.36 -29.38 -21.92
CA ALA A 485 -6.43 -28.64 -20.65
C ALA A 485 -7.15 -27.29 -20.81
N LEU A 486 -6.90 -26.57 -21.91
CA LEU A 486 -7.59 -25.32 -22.22
C LEU A 486 -9.10 -25.52 -22.45
N LEU A 487 -9.50 -26.59 -23.14
CA LEU A 487 -10.91 -26.89 -23.43
C LEU A 487 -11.69 -27.41 -22.21
N GLN A 488 -11.02 -28.00 -21.22
CA GLN A 488 -11.66 -28.31 -19.93
C GLN A 488 -12.12 -27.04 -19.20
N MET A 489 -11.43 -25.92 -19.40
CA MET A 489 -11.74 -24.64 -18.76
C MET A 489 -12.76 -23.84 -19.56
N ASN A 490 -12.65 -23.84 -20.88
CA ASN A 490 -13.65 -23.25 -21.76
C ASN A 490 -13.86 -24.11 -23.04
N PRO A 491 -14.93 -24.90 -23.10
CA PRO A 491 -15.28 -25.71 -24.28
C PRO A 491 -15.55 -24.88 -25.55
N LEU A 492 -15.87 -23.59 -25.42
CA LEU A 492 -16.24 -22.70 -26.52
C LEU A 492 -15.03 -22.03 -27.20
N PHE A 493 -13.79 -22.33 -26.78
CA PHE A 493 -12.58 -21.82 -27.43
C PHE A 493 -12.33 -22.50 -28.78
N GLU A 494 -12.99 -21.97 -29.81
CA GLU A 494 -12.94 -22.47 -31.18
C GLU A 494 -11.51 -22.53 -31.76
N GLU A 495 -10.66 -21.56 -31.45
CA GLU A 495 -9.26 -21.59 -31.88
C GLU A 495 -8.51 -22.79 -31.28
N VAL A 496 -8.73 -23.08 -30.00
CA VAL A 496 -8.10 -24.21 -29.30
C VAL A 496 -8.63 -25.53 -29.85
N CYS A 497 -9.92 -25.61 -30.17
CA CYS A 497 -10.51 -26.74 -30.87
C CYS A 497 -9.83 -26.97 -32.22
N CYS A 498 -9.61 -25.91 -33.01
CA CYS A 498 -8.86 -26.01 -34.27
C CYS A 498 -7.43 -26.52 -34.08
N LEU A 499 -6.72 -26.07 -33.05
CA LEU A 499 -5.38 -26.56 -32.72
C LEU A 499 -5.40 -28.05 -32.38
N LEU A 500 -6.36 -28.47 -31.56
CA LEU A 500 -6.52 -29.86 -31.16
C LEU A 500 -6.88 -30.77 -32.34
N MET A 501 -7.80 -30.32 -33.21
CA MET A 501 -8.14 -31.02 -34.46
C MET A 501 -6.92 -31.19 -35.38
N LYS A 502 -6.09 -30.15 -35.54
CA LYS A 502 -4.84 -30.26 -36.31
C LYS A 502 -3.88 -31.28 -35.70
N ALA A 503 -3.75 -31.29 -34.38
CA ALA A 503 -2.87 -32.22 -33.68
C ALA A 503 -3.35 -33.68 -33.84
N TYR A 504 -4.65 -33.95 -33.68
CA TYR A 504 -5.22 -35.28 -33.95
C TYR A 504 -5.08 -35.70 -35.41
N GLY A 505 -5.34 -34.79 -36.34
CA GLY A 505 -5.18 -35.07 -37.77
C GLY A 505 -3.73 -35.44 -38.13
N ALA A 506 -2.75 -34.80 -37.49
CA ALA A 506 -1.34 -35.14 -37.67
C ALA A 506 -0.93 -36.48 -37.02
N LEU A 507 -1.70 -36.95 -36.04
CA LEU A 507 -1.61 -38.29 -35.44
C LEU A 507 -2.44 -39.35 -36.20
N ASP A 508 -3.06 -38.97 -37.33
CA ASP A 508 -4.00 -39.79 -38.13
C ASP A 508 -5.22 -40.31 -37.35
N ASP A 509 -5.58 -39.64 -36.24
CA ASP A 509 -6.78 -39.96 -35.45
C ASP A 509 -7.99 -39.16 -35.94
N ARG A 510 -8.53 -39.56 -37.10
CA ARG A 510 -9.71 -38.92 -37.71
C ARG A 510 -10.93 -38.97 -36.82
N ARG A 511 -11.07 -40.03 -36.01
CA ARG A 511 -12.20 -40.18 -35.09
C ARG A 511 -12.16 -39.10 -34.03
N ALA A 512 -10.99 -38.87 -33.41
CA ALA A 512 -10.81 -37.80 -32.43
C ALA A 512 -11.04 -36.39 -33.03
N VAL A 513 -10.68 -36.16 -34.30
CA VAL A 513 -11.00 -34.90 -35.00
C VAL A 513 -12.52 -34.67 -35.08
N GLN A 514 -13.27 -35.70 -35.49
CA GLN A 514 -14.73 -35.61 -35.62
C GLN A 514 -15.42 -35.46 -34.27
N GLU A 515 -15.01 -36.23 -33.27
CA GLU A 515 -15.52 -36.15 -31.89
C GLU A 515 -15.28 -34.75 -31.30
N GLN A 516 -14.10 -34.17 -31.52
CA GLN A 516 -13.79 -32.83 -31.04
C GLN A 516 -14.62 -31.73 -31.73
N TYR A 517 -14.83 -31.83 -33.04
CA TYR A 517 -15.68 -30.90 -33.75
C TYR A 517 -17.13 -30.99 -33.27
N ARG A 518 -17.65 -32.21 -33.10
CA ARG A 518 -19.01 -32.43 -32.61
C ARG A 518 -19.20 -31.83 -31.21
N ALA A 519 -18.25 -32.06 -30.30
CA ALA A 519 -18.29 -31.48 -28.96
C ALA A 519 -18.30 -29.94 -28.98
N LEU A 520 -17.52 -29.31 -29.86
CA LEU A 520 -17.56 -27.85 -30.05
C LEU A 520 -18.92 -27.39 -30.60
N ALA A 521 -19.44 -28.07 -31.63
CA ALA A 521 -20.70 -27.71 -32.26
C ALA A 521 -21.88 -27.83 -31.30
N GLU A 522 -21.92 -28.89 -30.49
CA GLU A 522 -22.90 -29.09 -29.42
C GLU A 522 -22.79 -27.97 -28.38
N ALA A 523 -21.60 -27.70 -27.85
CA ALA A 523 -21.39 -26.64 -26.86
C ALA A 523 -21.79 -25.24 -27.37
N MET A 524 -21.41 -24.87 -28.61
CA MET A 524 -21.77 -23.58 -29.20
C MET A 524 -23.26 -23.46 -29.52
N ALA A 525 -23.90 -24.57 -29.91
CA ALA A 525 -25.33 -24.60 -30.15
C ALA A 525 -26.13 -24.46 -28.85
N GLU A 526 -25.71 -25.14 -27.78
CA GLU A 526 -26.37 -25.09 -26.47
C GLU A 526 -26.19 -23.73 -25.78
N GLU A 527 -24.96 -23.20 -25.73
CA GLU A 527 -24.63 -22.00 -24.95
C GLU A 527 -24.86 -20.69 -25.72
N LEU A 528 -24.65 -20.70 -27.05
CA LEU A 528 -24.62 -19.49 -27.86
C LEU A 528 -25.61 -19.50 -29.04
N ALA A 529 -26.33 -20.61 -29.27
CA ALA A 529 -27.25 -20.80 -30.39
C ALA A 529 -26.64 -20.51 -31.78
N ILE A 530 -25.34 -20.78 -31.94
CA ILE A 530 -24.58 -20.58 -33.18
C ILE A 530 -23.82 -21.83 -33.58
N ALA A 531 -23.54 -21.97 -34.87
CA ALA A 531 -22.67 -23.02 -35.40
C ALA A 531 -21.17 -22.61 -35.36
N PRO A 532 -20.23 -23.58 -35.39
CA PRO A 532 -18.81 -23.28 -35.58
C PRO A 532 -18.54 -22.47 -36.86
N SER A 533 -17.51 -21.63 -36.81
CA SER A 533 -17.11 -20.77 -37.92
C SER A 533 -16.79 -21.56 -39.19
N ARG A 534 -16.88 -20.88 -40.33
CA ARG A 534 -16.53 -21.46 -41.63
C ARG A 534 -15.11 -22.01 -41.65
N ARG A 535 -14.15 -21.32 -41.04
CA ARG A 535 -12.75 -21.75 -40.95
C ARG A 535 -12.59 -23.11 -40.27
N THR A 536 -13.35 -23.35 -39.20
CA THR A 536 -13.34 -24.61 -38.46
C THR A 536 -13.99 -25.73 -39.25
N ARG A 537 -15.08 -25.43 -39.96
CA ARG A 537 -15.76 -26.37 -40.87
C ARG A 537 -14.85 -26.81 -42.03
N GLU A 538 -14.18 -25.85 -42.67
CA GLU A 538 -13.20 -26.13 -43.73
C GLU A 538 -11.98 -26.92 -43.21
N LEU A 539 -11.59 -26.72 -41.95
CA LEU A 539 -10.54 -27.53 -41.32
C LEU A 539 -10.99 -28.99 -41.16
N LEU A 540 -12.21 -29.23 -40.69
CA LEU A 540 -12.78 -30.58 -40.59
C LEU A 540 -12.78 -31.28 -41.95
N TYR A 541 -13.27 -30.60 -43.00
CA TYR A 541 -13.31 -31.15 -44.36
C TYR A 541 -11.91 -31.55 -44.85
N ARG A 542 -10.90 -30.71 -44.64
CA ARG A 542 -9.52 -31.02 -45.04
C ARG A 542 -8.92 -32.21 -44.31
N LEU A 543 -9.25 -32.41 -43.03
CA LEU A 543 -8.68 -33.48 -42.21
C LEU A 543 -9.42 -34.82 -42.36
N CYS A 544 -10.73 -34.79 -42.65
CA CYS A 544 -11.58 -35.98 -42.63
C CYS A 544 -12.26 -36.32 -43.97
N GLY A 545 -12.24 -35.42 -44.97
CA GLY A 545 -12.98 -35.57 -46.23
C GLY A 545 -14.45 -35.15 -46.12
N ASP A 546 -15.31 -35.72 -46.98
CA ASP A 546 -16.72 -35.34 -47.20
C ASP A 546 -17.69 -35.76 -46.06
N VAL A 547 -17.28 -35.55 -44.81
CA VAL A 547 -18.05 -35.88 -43.58
C VAL A 547 -18.97 -34.71 -43.18
N GLU A 548 -18.76 -33.52 -43.75
CA GLU A 548 -19.54 -32.31 -43.46
C GLU A 548 -21.04 -32.48 -43.80
N ALA A 549 -21.37 -33.17 -44.89
CA ALA A 549 -22.77 -33.40 -45.29
C ALA A 549 -23.54 -34.27 -44.27
N GLN A 550 -22.87 -35.26 -43.67
CA GLN A 550 -23.45 -36.10 -42.62
C GLN A 550 -23.63 -35.32 -41.31
N LEU A 551 -22.64 -34.55 -40.89
CA LEU A 551 -22.72 -33.75 -39.66
C LEU A 551 -23.70 -32.57 -39.77
N ARG A 552 -23.84 -31.95 -40.96
CA ARG A 552 -24.90 -30.94 -41.21
C ARG A 552 -26.30 -31.53 -41.08
N GLN A 553 -26.49 -32.78 -41.49
CA GLN A 553 -27.78 -33.46 -41.35
C GLN A 553 -28.09 -33.78 -39.88
N GLU A 554 -27.06 -34.07 -39.06
CA GLU A 554 -27.17 -34.26 -37.60
C GLU A 554 -27.45 -32.95 -36.82
N LEU A 555 -26.98 -31.79 -37.33
CA LEU A 555 -27.02 -30.48 -36.64
C LEU A 555 -28.01 -29.46 -37.26
N ALA A 556 -28.98 -29.90 -38.05
CA ALA A 556 -29.81 -29.06 -38.95
C ALA A 556 -30.80 -28.04 -38.30
N GLY A 557 -30.53 -27.53 -37.08
CA GLY A 557 -31.42 -26.64 -36.33
C GLY A 557 -30.92 -25.23 -36.05
N PHE A 558 -29.67 -24.87 -36.41
CA PHE A 558 -29.02 -23.65 -35.90
C PHE A 558 -28.65 -22.64 -37.01
N PRO A 559 -28.89 -21.33 -36.81
CA PRO A 559 -28.57 -20.30 -37.79
C PRO A 559 -27.05 -20.10 -37.95
N GLU A 560 -26.60 -19.88 -39.18
CA GLU A 560 -25.22 -19.48 -39.47
C GLU A 560 -25.01 -18.00 -39.09
N LEU A 561 -23.85 -17.66 -38.53
CA LEU A 561 -23.46 -16.28 -38.25
C LEU A 561 -23.39 -15.47 -39.56
N PRO A 562 -23.98 -14.26 -39.64
CA PRO A 562 -23.80 -13.36 -40.77
C PRO A 562 -22.34 -12.88 -40.85
N GLU A 563 -21.79 -12.83 -42.08
CA GLU A 563 -20.41 -12.43 -42.35
C GLU A 563 -20.12 -11.00 -41.86
N THR A 564 -19.11 -10.83 -41.00
CA THR A 564 -18.41 -9.53 -40.88
C THR A 564 -17.32 -9.48 -41.95
N PRO A 565 -17.30 -8.46 -42.84
CA PRO A 565 -16.23 -8.30 -43.82
C PRO A 565 -14.90 -8.09 -43.10
N GLU A 566 -13.88 -8.88 -43.45
CA GLU A 566 -12.50 -8.66 -42.99
C GLU A 566 -12.04 -7.25 -43.43
N GLY A 567 -11.54 -6.47 -42.47
CA GLY A 567 -10.91 -5.16 -42.66
C GLY A 567 -9.44 -5.19 -42.26
#